data_AF-A0A1J3E951-F1
#
_entry.id   AF-A0A1J3E951-F1
#
_cell.length_a   1.000
_cell.length_b   1.000
_cell.length_c   1.000
_cell.angle_alpha   90.00
_cell.angle_beta   90.00
_cell.angle_gamma   90.00
#
_symmetry.space_group_name_H-M   'P 1'
#
loop_
_entity.id
_entity.type
_entity.pdbx_description
1 polymer ?
#
loop_
_entity_poly.entity_id
_entity_poly.type
_entity_poly.pdbx_seq_one_letter_code
_entity_poly.pdbx_strand_id
1 'polypeptide(L)'
;PSSIGNAPNLWKLQLSGCTSLVELPSSFGNLHTSVTHLDLNDCSSLKSFPEIFTNINIKYLGLAGTSIEEVPSSIMPWSSLEKLHMSYSENLKEFPYVLDSITDLHLRDTEIQEISPWVKRCSRLSHFVIKNMQKLVSVSELPDSLEFLDAEGCESLERLDCSFSNPDVRLNFGKCFKLNQEARNLIIQTPAYKHVVLPGGEVPAYFTFRSSGKSVTVKLNEKPPLPTSTKFRACIVLATESQFGEEIGLECRITSQGED
;
A
#
# COMPACT_ATOMS: atom_id res chain seq x y z
N PRO A 1 -27.29 -13.75 -8.72
CA PRO A 1 -27.88 -14.90 -9.45
C PRO A 1 -27.61 -16.22 -8.72
N SER A 2 -28.64 -17.03 -8.47
CA SER A 2 -28.52 -18.32 -7.80
C SER A 2 -27.68 -19.36 -8.57
N SER A 3 -27.46 -19.15 -9.87
CA SER A 3 -26.67 -20.02 -10.75
C SER A 3 -25.15 -19.90 -10.57
N ILE A 4 -24.65 -18.89 -9.84
CA ILE A 4 -23.20 -18.62 -9.75
C ILE A 4 -22.44 -19.70 -8.96
N GLY A 5 -23.11 -20.40 -8.04
CA GLY A 5 -22.52 -21.51 -7.28
C GLY A 5 -22.18 -22.74 -8.16
N ASN A 6 -22.73 -22.82 -9.37
CA ASN A 6 -22.56 -23.96 -10.28
C ASN A 6 -21.47 -23.76 -11.35
N ALA A 7 -20.52 -22.84 -11.13
CA ALA A 7 -19.44 -22.53 -12.06
C ALA A 7 -18.10 -23.16 -11.61
N PRO A 8 -17.78 -24.40 -12.03
CA PRO A 8 -16.68 -25.19 -11.45
C PRO A 8 -15.26 -24.65 -11.73
N ASN A 9 -15.12 -23.78 -12.73
CA ASN A 9 -13.83 -23.18 -13.13
C ASN A 9 -13.75 -21.68 -12.79
N LEU A 10 -14.75 -21.13 -12.10
CA LEU A 10 -14.75 -19.72 -11.72
C LEU A 10 -13.73 -19.52 -10.60
N TRP A 11 -12.68 -18.75 -10.87
CA TRP A 11 -11.64 -18.43 -9.89
C TRP A 11 -11.62 -16.95 -9.48
N LYS A 12 -12.15 -16.07 -10.35
CA LYS A 12 -12.25 -14.62 -10.14
C LYS A 12 -13.68 -14.15 -10.34
N LEU A 13 -14.20 -13.42 -9.37
CA LEU A 13 -15.51 -12.78 -9.42
C LEU A 13 -15.36 -11.27 -9.20
N GLN A 14 -15.69 -10.48 -10.22
CA GLN A 14 -15.63 -9.02 -10.18
C GLN A 14 -17.03 -8.43 -10.20
N LEU A 15 -17.37 -7.75 -9.11
CA LEU A 15 -18.65 -7.07 -8.91
C LEU A 15 -18.44 -5.60 -8.52
N SER A 16 -17.22 -5.08 -8.64
CA SER A 16 -16.90 -3.71 -8.27
C SER A 16 -17.83 -2.69 -8.97
N GLY A 17 -18.28 -1.69 -8.21
CA GLY A 17 -19.18 -0.63 -8.68
C GLY A 17 -20.66 -1.05 -8.80
N CYS A 18 -21.04 -2.25 -8.34
CA CYS A 18 -22.45 -2.67 -8.31
C CYS A 18 -23.23 -1.94 -7.20
N THR A 19 -23.57 -0.67 -7.41
CA THR A 19 -24.25 0.18 -6.42
C THR A 19 -25.67 -0.28 -6.05
N SER A 20 -26.31 -1.10 -6.89
CA SER A 20 -27.63 -1.71 -6.61
C SER A 20 -27.55 -3.05 -5.86
N LEU A 21 -26.34 -3.57 -5.60
CA LEU A 21 -26.14 -4.83 -4.89
C LEU A 21 -26.32 -4.58 -3.39
N VAL A 22 -27.44 -5.04 -2.83
CA VAL A 22 -27.78 -4.85 -1.40
C VAL A 22 -27.27 -6.01 -0.54
N GLU A 23 -27.31 -7.22 -1.07
CA GLU A 23 -26.89 -8.45 -0.40
C GLU A 23 -26.24 -9.41 -1.40
N LEU A 24 -25.32 -10.24 -0.91
CA LEU A 24 -24.86 -11.40 -1.67
C LEU A 24 -25.87 -12.53 -1.48
N PRO A 25 -26.34 -13.19 -2.55
CA PRO A 25 -27.30 -14.27 -2.40
C PRO A 25 -26.70 -15.40 -1.56
N SER A 26 -27.52 -16.08 -0.75
CA SER A 26 -27.06 -17.17 0.14
C SER A 26 -26.30 -18.28 -0.59
N SER A 27 -26.57 -18.48 -1.89
CA SER A 27 -25.82 -19.38 -2.77
C SER A 27 -24.33 -19.00 -2.94
N PHE A 28 -23.90 -17.79 -2.54
CA PHE A 28 -22.49 -17.40 -2.50
C PHE A 28 -21.70 -18.21 -1.48
N GLY A 29 -22.35 -18.63 -0.39
CA GLY A 29 -21.78 -19.54 0.60
C GLY A 29 -21.38 -20.91 0.02
N ASN A 30 -21.98 -21.27 -1.11
CA ASN A 30 -21.72 -22.49 -1.86
C ASN A 30 -20.92 -22.24 -3.14
N LEU A 31 -20.30 -21.07 -3.31
CA LEU A 31 -19.34 -20.88 -4.40
C LEU A 31 -18.31 -21.99 -4.32
N HIS A 32 -18.12 -22.69 -5.44
CA HIS A 32 -17.17 -23.79 -5.54
C HIS A 32 -15.79 -23.36 -5.02
N THR A 33 -15.02 -24.29 -4.46
CA THR A 33 -13.69 -24.08 -3.84
C THR A 33 -12.64 -23.43 -4.76
N SER A 34 -12.97 -23.18 -6.03
CA SER A 34 -12.12 -22.56 -7.04
C SER A 34 -12.05 -21.04 -6.94
N VAL A 35 -13.08 -20.35 -6.40
CA VAL A 35 -13.06 -18.88 -6.29
C VAL A 35 -12.05 -18.46 -5.24
N THR A 36 -11.04 -17.72 -5.69
CA THR A 36 -9.95 -17.21 -4.86
C THR A 36 -9.88 -15.69 -4.87
N HIS A 37 -10.56 -15.03 -5.82
CA HIS A 37 -10.55 -13.58 -5.98
C HIS A 37 -11.98 -13.06 -6.01
N LEU A 38 -12.36 -12.26 -5.01
CA LEU A 38 -13.68 -11.64 -4.88
C LEU A 38 -13.52 -10.12 -4.75
N ASP A 39 -14.01 -9.39 -5.75
CA ASP A 39 -13.92 -7.93 -5.80
C ASP A 39 -15.32 -7.30 -5.70
N LEU A 40 -15.62 -6.70 -4.54
CA LEU A 40 -16.88 -6.01 -4.22
C LEU A 40 -16.65 -4.50 -3.99
N ASN A 41 -15.49 -3.95 -4.38
CA ASN A 41 -15.18 -2.54 -4.14
C ASN A 41 -16.26 -1.62 -4.75
N ASP A 42 -16.61 -0.54 -4.05
CA ASP A 42 -17.61 0.46 -4.44
C ASP A 42 -19.04 -0.11 -4.65
N CYS A 43 -19.37 -1.26 -4.04
CA CYS A 43 -20.75 -1.71 -3.88
C CYS A 43 -21.41 -1.00 -2.69
N SER A 44 -21.74 0.28 -2.84
CA SER A 44 -22.15 1.16 -1.73
C SER A 44 -23.40 0.71 -0.96
N SER A 45 -24.32 -0.03 -1.61
CA SER A 45 -25.53 -0.56 -0.95
C SER A 45 -25.31 -1.88 -0.22
N LEU A 46 -24.14 -2.52 -0.37
CA LEU A 46 -23.84 -3.81 0.25
C LEU A 46 -23.47 -3.58 1.73
N LYS A 47 -24.26 -4.16 2.64
CA LYS A 47 -24.15 -3.92 4.09
C LYS A 47 -23.65 -5.11 4.89
N SER A 48 -23.79 -6.32 4.35
CA SER A 48 -23.43 -7.53 5.08
C SER A 48 -23.00 -8.65 4.14
N PHE A 49 -22.29 -9.60 4.73
CA PHE A 49 -22.01 -10.90 4.16
C PHE A 49 -23.10 -11.90 4.57
N PRO A 50 -23.55 -12.82 3.70
CA PRO A 50 -24.38 -13.94 4.13
C PRO A 50 -23.67 -14.77 5.21
N GLU A 51 -24.39 -15.20 6.26
CA GLU A 51 -23.81 -15.92 7.41
C GLU A 51 -23.14 -17.27 7.07
N ILE A 52 -23.34 -17.79 5.85
CA ILE A 52 -22.90 -19.13 5.42
C ILE A 52 -21.65 -19.02 4.53
N PHE A 53 -20.63 -18.24 4.89
CA PHE A 53 -19.32 -18.34 4.23
C PHE A 53 -18.53 -19.53 4.78
N THR A 54 -18.99 -20.74 4.50
CA THR A 54 -18.25 -21.96 4.86
C THR A 54 -17.46 -22.45 3.65
N ASN A 55 -16.15 -22.66 3.80
CA ASN A 55 -15.26 -23.31 2.81
C ASN A 55 -14.86 -22.49 1.57
N ILE A 56 -14.75 -21.17 1.66
CA ILE A 56 -14.18 -20.36 0.56
C ILE A 56 -12.71 -20.05 0.83
N ASN A 57 -11.85 -20.36 -0.13
CA ASN A 57 -10.41 -20.13 -0.06
C ASN A 57 -10.03 -18.79 -0.70
N ILE A 58 -10.60 -17.70 -0.20
CA ILE A 58 -10.35 -16.37 -0.77
C ILE A 58 -8.91 -15.94 -0.45
N LYS A 59 -8.15 -15.61 -1.51
CA LYS A 59 -6.83 -14.99 -1.45
C LYS A 59 -6.89 -13.47 -1.60
N TYR A 60 -7.84 -12.96 -2.39
CA TYR A 60 -8.07 -11.53 -2.59
C TYR A 60 -9.52 -11.16 -2.27
N LEU A 61 -9.70 -10.18 -1.38
CA LEU A 61 -11.01 -9.64 -1.01
C LEU A 61 -11.01 -8.11 -1.13
N GLY A 62 -11.90 -7.57 -1.98
CA GLY A 62 -12.14 -6.13 -2.11
C GLY A 62 -13.48 -5.71 -1.52
N LEU A 63 -13.49 -4.78 -0.58
CA LEU A 63 -14.64 -4.27 0.18
C LEU A 63 -14.61 -2.74 0.35
N ALA A 64 -13.62 -2.05 -0.18
CA ALA A 64 -13.51 -0.60 -0.02
C ALA A 64 -14.73 0.09 -0.64
N GLY A 65 -15.33 1.06 0.05
CA GLY A 65 -16.53 1.74 -0.46
C GLY A 65 -17.83 0.94 -0.37
N THR A 66 -17.83 -0.19 0.35
CA THR A 66 -19.06 -0.86 0.82
C THR A 66 -19.46 -0.32 2.21
N SER A 67 -20.66 -0.67 2.68
CA SER A 67 -21.08 -0.42 4.06
C SER A 67 -20.71 -1.57 5.01
N ILE A 68 -19.84 -2.49 4.58
CA ILE A 68 -19.38 -3.61 5.40
C ILE A 68 -18.24 -3.11 6.30
N GLU A 69 -18.49 -3.11 7.61
CA GLU A 69 -17.53 -2.67 8.62
C GLU A 69 -16.69 -3.81 9.20
N GLU A 70 -17.12 -5.06 9.01
CA GLU A 70 -16.44 -6.25 9.53
C GLU A 70 -16.45 -7.41 8.54
N VAL A 71 -15.41 -8.23 8.61
CA VAL A 71 -15.37 -9.51 7.91
C VAL A 71 -16.06 -10.55 8.81
N PRO A 72 -16.98 -11.40 8.29
CA PRO A 72 -17.75 -12.32 9.12
C PRO A 72 -16.85 -13.29 9.89
N SER A 73 -17.19 -13.48 11.17
CA SER A 73 -16.45 -14.29 12.16
C SER A 73 -16.63 -15.80 12.00
N SER A 74 -17.47 -16.26 11.06
CA SER A 74 -17.80 -17.68 10.86
C SER A 74 -16.63 -18.49 10.30
N ILE A 75 -15.74 -18.90 11.22
CA ILE A 75 -14.91 -20.12 11.31
C ILE A 75 -14.22 -20.59 10.01
N MET A 76 -12.97 -20.15 9.85
CA MET A 76 -11.88 -20.68 8.99
C MET A 76 -11.66 -20.22 7.52
N PRO A 77 -12.53 -19.47 6.81
CA PRO A 77 -12.29 -19.17 5.39
C PRO A 77 -11.15 -18.16 5.09
N TRP A 78 -10.72 -17.37 6.08
CA TRP A 78 -9.75 -16.29 5.88
C TRP A 78 -8.30 -16.67 6.15
N SER A 79 -8.02 -17.91 6.55
CA SER A 79 -6.65 -18.39 6.80
C SER A 79 -5.74 -18.31 5.57
N SER A 80 -6.32 -18.24 4.38
CA SER A 80 -5.62 -18.08 3.10
C SER A 80 -5.78 -16.68 2.49
N LEU A 81 -6.38 -15.73 3.21
CA LEU A 81 -6.53 -14.36 2.75
C LEU A 81 -5.16 -13.68 2.74
N GLU A 82 -4.68 -13.35 1.55
CA GLU A 82 -3.38 -12.71 1.35
C GLU A 82 -3.56 -11.21 1.13
N LYS A 83 -4.62 -10.81 0.40
CA LYS A 83 -4.85 -9.43 -0.01
C LYS A 83 -6.23 -8.94 0.41
N LEU A 84 -6.26 -7.82 1.12
CA LEU A 84 -7.49 -7.21 1.65
C LEU A 84 -7.54 -5.73 1.30
N HIS A 85 -8.57 -5.33 0.55
CA HIS A 85 -8.91 -3.93 0.35
C HIS A 85 -10.20 -3.63 1.11
N MET A 86 -10.22 -2.67 2.02
CA MET A 86 -11.43 -2.36 2.78
C MET A 86 -11.44 -0.91 3.27
N SER A 87 -12.61 -0.45 3.73
CA SER A 87 -12.67 0.76 4.54
C SER A 87 -12.00 0.51 5.90
N TYR A 88 -11.36 1.52 6.49
CA TYR A 88 -10.74 1.34 7.81
C TYR A 88 -11.78 0.90 8.85
N SER A 89 -11.42 -0.07 9.71
CA SER A 89 -12.29 -0.54 10.79
C SER A 89 -11.49 -0.96 12.03
N GLU A 90 -11.88 -0.44 13.20
CA GLU A 90 -11.32 -0.83 14.49
C GLU A 90 -11.67 -2.27 14.88
N ASN A 91 -12.74 -2.84 14.32
CA ASN A 91 -13.17 -4.19 14.65
C ASN A 91 -12.19 -5.24 14.13
N LEU A 92 -11.41 -4.92 13.08
CA LEU A 92 -10.48 -5.87 12.46
C LEU A 92 -9.42 -6.40 13.45
N LYS A 93 -9.07 -5.64 14.50
CA LYS A 93 -8.12 -6.04 15.54
C LYS A 93 -8.53 -7.27 16.36
N GLU A 94 -9.82 -7.60 16.34
CA GLU A 94 -10.41 -8.74 17.04
C GLU A 94 -10.35 -10.05 16.22
N PHE A 95 -9.89 -9.99 14.97
CA PHE A 95 -9.86 -11.13 14.04
C PHE A 95 -8.44 -11.64 13.79
N PRO A 96 -7.86 -12.48 14.69
CA PRO A 96 -6.45 -12.86 14.62
C PRO A 96 -6.06 -13.55 13.32
N TYR A 97 -6.93 -14.40 12.76
CA TYR A 97 -6.64 -15.14 11.52
C TYR A 97 -6.39 -14.25 10.31
N VAL A 98 -7.05 -13.09 10.24
CA VAL A 98 -6.82 -12.11 9.17
C VAL A 98 -5.45 -11.45 9.38
N LEU A 99 -5.14 -11.04 10.61
CA LEU A 99 -3.84 -10.42 10.94
C LEU A 99 -2.66 -11.36 10.66
N ASP A 100 -2.85 -12.67 10.87
CA ASP A 100 -1.81 -13.69 10.67
C ASP A 100 -1.63 -14.13 9.21
N SER A 101 -2.54 -13.76 8.30
CA SER A 101 -2.53 -14.22 6.90
C SER A 101 -2.22 -13.12 5.89
N ILE A 102 -2.67 -11.89 6.13
CA ILE A 102 -2.55 -10.80 5.16
C ILE A 102 -1.10 -10.41 4.87
N THR A 103 -0.81 -10.27 3.58
CA THR A 103 0.46 -9.78 3.03
C THR A 103 0.30 -8.42 2.34
N ASP A 104 -0.90 -8.11 1.85
CA ASP A 104 -1.22 -6.87 1.15
C ASP A 104 -2.50 -6.26 1.74
N LEU A 105 -2.40 -5.07 2.34
CA LEU A 105 -3.51 -4.37 2.98
C LEU A 105 -3.69 -2.99 2.36
N HIS A 106 -4.88 -2.74 1.82
CA HIS A 106 -5.26 -1.44 1.29
C HIS A 106 -6.42 -0.90 2.13
N LEU A 107 -6.18 0.18 2.85
CA LEU A 107 -7.22 0.85 3.63
C LEU A 107 -7.66 2.13 2.95
N ARG A 108 -8.97 2.35 2.96
CA ARG A 108 -9.59 3.60 2.52
C ARG A 108 -10.36 4.19 3.70
N ASP A 109 -10.19 5.47 3.95
CA ASP A 109 -10.99 6.18 4.94
C ASP A 109 -10.95 7.69 4.67
N THR A 110 -11.98 8.41 5.10
CA THR A 110 -12.08 9.86 4.91
C THR A 110 -12.04 10.64 6.22
N GLU A 111 -12.19 9.98 7.37
CA GLU A 111 -12.42 10.60 8.67
C GLU A 111 -11.33 10.30 9.71
N ILE A 112 -10.63 9.17 9.58
CA ILE A 112 -9.63 8.75 10.55
C ILE A 112 -8.42 9.69 10.58
N GLN A 113 -7.93 9.92 11.80
CA GLN A 113 -6.78 10.78 12.06
C GLN A 113 -5.52 10.01 12.42
N GLU A 114 -5.64 8.76 12.86
CA GLU A 114 -4.51 7.94 13.28
C GLU A 114 -4.77 6.48 12.94
N ILE A 115 -3.81 5.82 12.29
CA ILE A 115 -3.84 4.36 12.12
C ILE A 115 -3.59 3.72 13.48
N SER A 116 -4.44 2.78 13.90
CA SER A 116 -4.28 2.09 15.19
C SER A 116 -3.13 1.07 15.18
N PRO A 117 -2.50 0.81 16.35
CA PRO A 117 -1.34 -0.10 16.45
C PRO A 117 -1.59 -1.56 16.06
N TRP A 118 -2.83 -1.98 15.82
CA TRP A 118 -3.12 -3.35 15.40
C TRP A 118 -2.46 -3.72 14.07
N VAL A 119 -2.16 -2.74 13.20
CA VAL A 119 -1.44 -2.98 11.94
C VAL A 119 -0.07 -3.61 12.20
N LYS A 120 0.62 -3.24 13.29
CA LYS A 120 1.88 -3.86 13.72
C LYS A 120 1.74 -5.37 13.98
N ARG A 121 0.57 -5.83 14.40
CA ARG A 121 0.31 -7.26 14.66
C ARG A 121 0.21 -8.07 13.38
N CYS A 122 0.09 -7.43 12.21
CA CYS A 122 0.04 -8.10 10.92
C CYS A 122 1.45 -8.58 10.52
N SER A 123 1.92 -9.65 11.16
CA SER A 123 3.33 -10.08 11.10
C SER A 123 3.84 -10.42 9.70
N ARG A 124 2.95 -10.70 8.74
CA ARG A 124 3.27 -11.03 7.35
C ARG A 124 3.02 -9.89 6.37
N LEU A 125 2.55 -8.73 6.84
CA LEU A 125 2.19 -7.61 5.99
C LEU A 125 3.43 -7.03 5.31
N SER A 126 3.48 -7.20 3.99
CA SER A 126 4.57 -6.75 3.13
C SER A 126 4.21 -5.47 2.38
N HIS A 127 2.95 -5.30 1.97
CA HIS A 127 2.48 -4.15 1.21
C HIS A 127 1.32 -3.45 1.94
N PHE A 128 1.51 -2.18 2.31
CA PHE A 128 0.50 -1.39 3.00
C PHE A 128 0.17 -0.11 2.22
N VAL A 129 -1.10 0.12 1.90
CA VAL A 129 -1.57 1.24 1.08
C VAL A 129 -2.67 2.00 1.82
N ILE A 130 -2.45 3.30 1.99
CA ILE A 130 -3.32 4.25 2.71
C ILE A 130 -3.49 5.56 1.93
N LYS A 131 -3.58 5.47 0.60
CA LYS A 131 -3.64 6.65 -0.29
C LYS A 131 -4.83 7.56 0.01
N ASN A 132 -4.60 8.86 -0.13
CA ASN A 132 -5.63 9.91 -0.09
C ASN A 132 -6.47 9.92 1.20
N MET A 133 -5.93 9.45 2.34
CA MET A 133 -6.59 9.58 3.64
C MET A 133 -6.38 11.01 4.17
N GLN A 134 -7.22 11.93 3.69
CA GLN A 134 -7.02 13.38 3.83
C GLN A 134 -6.99 13.89 5.28
N LYS A 135 -7.64 13.19 6.22
CA LYS A 135 -7.65 13.56 7.64
C LYS A 135 -6.60 12.83 8.48
N LEU A 136 -5.85 11.91 7.89
CA LEU A 136 -4.82 11.15 8.60
C LEU A 136 -3.68 12.09 9.01
N VAL A 137 -3.41 12.17 10.30
CA VAL A 137 -2.38 13.03 10.94
C VAL A 137 -1.14 12.23 11.31
N SER A 138 -1.30 10.99 11.75
CA SER A 138 -0.17 10.12 12.12
C SER A 138 -0.36 8.68 11.68
N VAL A 139 0.76 8.02 11.40
CA VAL A 139 0.84 6.56 11.21
C VAL A 139 1.58 5.98 12.41
N SER A 140 0.92 5.09 13.15
CA SER A 140 1.50 4.38 14.30
C SER A 140 2.45 3.27 13.85
N GLU A 141 2.97 2.51 14.80
CA GLU A 141 3.87 1.38 14.57
C GLU A 141 3.38 0.42 13.45
N LEU A 142 4.33 -0.02 12.63
CA LEU A 142 4.14 -0.91 11.48
C LEU A 142 4.94 -2.21 11.69
N PRO A 143 4.57 -3.32 11.03
CA PRO A 143 5.29 -4.57 11.16
C PRO A 143 6.65 -4.53 10.46
N ASP A 144 7.64 -5.24 11.01
CA ASP A 144 9.01 -5.30 10.47
C ASP A 144 9.11 -5.98 9.09
N SER A 145 8.09 -6.74 8.71
CA SER A 145 7.97 -7.40 7.41
C SER A 145 7.62 -6.47 6.26
N LEU A 146 7.33 -5.19 6.53
CA LEU A 146 6.90 -4.23 5.53
C LEU A 146 7.99 -3.99 4.47
N GLU A 147 7.63 -4.19 3.20
CA GLU A 147 8.47 -3.94 2.03
C GLU A 147 8.00 -2.71 1.24
N PHE A 148 6.73 -2.33 1.39
CA PHE A 148 6.15 -1.20 0.67
C PHE A 148 5.09 -0.48 1.51
N LEU A 149 5.24 0.84 1.64
CA LEU A 149 4.22 1.74 2.17
C LEU A 149 3.87 2.79 1.13
N ASP A 150 2.59 2.88 0.78
CA ASP A 150 2.07 3.95 -0.05
C ASP A 150 1.03 4.80 0.69
N ALA A 151 1.43 6.01 1.07
CA ALA A 151 0.63 7.02 1.72
C ALA A 151 0.44 8.26 0.84
N GLU A 152 0.57 8.12 -0.49
CA GLU A 152 0.41 9.25 -1.41
C GLU A 152 -0.92 9.98 -1.19
N GLY A 153 -0.87 11.32 -1.14
CA GLY A 153 -2.06 12.16 -1.03
C GLY A 153 -2.64 12.29 0.38
N CYS A 154 -1.96 11.77 1.42
CA CYS A 154 -2.32 12.05 2.81
C CYS A 154 -1.86 13.46 3.20
N GLU A 155 -2.59 14.48 2.74
CA GLU A 155 -2.20 15.89 2.86
C GLU A 155 -2.11 16.39 4.31
N SER A 156 -2.85 15.78 5.25
CA SER A 156 -2.80 16.12 6.67
C SER A 156 -1.74 15.35 7.46
N LEU A 157 -1.00 14.42 6.83
CA LEU A 157 -0.06 13.56 7.53
C LEU A 157 1.13 14.39 8.02
N GLU A 158 1.30 14.45 9.34
CA GLU A 158 2.31 15.27 10.02
C GLU A 158 3.43 14.41 10.61
N ARG A 159 3.08 13.26 11.22
CA ARG A 159 3.98 12.46 12.07
C ARG A 159 4.02 11.00 11.66
N LEU A 160 5.18 10.38 11.86
CA LEU A 160 5.38 8.95 11.71
C LEU A 160 5.89 8.40 13.04
N ASP A 161 5.02 7.70 13.75
CA ASP A 161 5.31 7.08 15.05
C ASP A 161 5.68 5.59 14.84
N CYS A 162 6.50 5.34 13.81
CA CYS A 162 6.92 4.01 13.38
C CYS A 162 8.40 3.99 12.99
N SER A 163 8.96 2.80 12.84
CA SER A 163 10.31 2.58 12.32
C SER A 163 10.27 1.64 11.11
N PHE A 164 11.19 1.85 10.17
CA PHE A 164 11.33 1.00 9.00
C PHE A 164 12.58 0.12 9.16
N SER A 165 12.39 -1.09 9.68
CA SER A 165 13.48 -2.04 9.94
C SER A 165 14.02 -2.69 8.67
N ASN A 166 13.18 -2.80 7.64
CA ASN A 166 13.56 -3.40 6.36
C ASN A 166 14.37 -2.42 5.50
N PRO A 167 15.65 -2.72 5.17
CA PRO A 167 16.47 -1.84 4.34
C PRO A 167 16.03 -1.80 2.86
N ASP A 168 15.22 -2.74 2.40
CA ASP A 168 14.71 -2.73 1.01
C ASP A 168 13.32 -2.09 0.89
N VAL A 169 12.83 -1.45 1.96
CA VAL A 169 11.53 -0.79 1.99
C VAL A 169 11.42 0.29 0.92
N ARG A 170 10.27 0.31 0.24
CA ARG A 170 9.85 1.36 -0.68
C ARG A 170 8.80 2.22 0.00
N LEU A 171 9.02 3.52 0.02
CA LEU A 171 8.13 4.46 0.73
C LEU A 171 7.62 5.51 -0.24
N ASN A 172 6.30 5.70 -0.29
CA ASN A 172 5.67 6.75 -1.07
C ASN A 172 4.86 7.68 -0.16
N PHE A 173 5.37 8.91 0.00
CA PHE A 173 4.72 10.01 0.72
C PHE A 173 4.47 11.21 -0.22
N GLY A 174 4.33 10.95 -1.53
CA GLY A 174 3.99 11.99 -2.50
C GLY A 174 2.76 12.78 -2.03
N LYS A 175 2.81 14.11 -2.17
CA LYS A 175 1.73 15.02 -1.75
C LYS A 175 1.41 15.05 -0.23
N CYS A 176 2.22 14.44 0.64
CA CYS A 176 2.05 14.55 2.10
C CYS A 176 2.66 15.85 2.66
N PHE A 177 2.18 17.01 2.21
CA PHE A 177 2.87 18.29 2.38
C PHE A 177 3.11 18.72 3.84
N LYS A 178 2.30 18.25 4.79
CA LYS A 178 2.43 18.58 6.22
C LYS A 178 3.43 17.71 6.99
N LEU A 179 4.10 16.74 6.36
CA LEU A 179 5.11 15.91 7.03
C LEU A 179 6.16 16.80 7.70
N ASN A 180 6.29 16.65 9.01
CA ASN A 180 7.20 17.46 9.81
C ASN A 180 8.67 17.05 9.58
N GLN A 181 9.61 17.82 10.14
CA GLN A 181 11.03 17.58 9.92
C GLN A 181 11.51 16.26 10.52
N GLU A 182 10.94 15.82 11.65
CA GLU A 182 11.29 14.57 12.31
C GLU A 182 10.93 13.36 11.43
N ALA A 183 9.71 13.33 10.90
CA ALA A 183 9.24 12.30 9.98
C ALA A 183 10.07 12.29 8.68
N ARG A 184 10.38 13.46 8.12
CA ARG A 184 11.25 13.57 6.94
C ARG A 184 12.65 13.01 7.23
N ASN A 185 13.22 13.34 8.39
CA ASN A 185 14.54 12.85 8.79
C ASN A 185 14.53 11.32 8.96
N LEU A 186 13.51 10.77 9.61
CA LEU A 186 13.32 9.32 9.73
C LEU A 186 13.31 8.64 8.35
N ILE A 187 12.52 9.16 7.41
CA ILE A 187 12.43 8.62 6.06
C ILE A 187 13.79 8.69 5.32
N ILE A 188 14.51 9.81 5.42
CA ILE A 188 15.80 10.00 4.74
C ILE A 188 16.90 9.11 5.34
N GLN A 189 16.87 8.92 6.66
CA GLN A 189 17.82 8.08 7.41
C GLN A 189 17.50 6.59 7.29
N THR A 190 16.26 6.24 6.93
CA THR A 190 15.89 4.86 6.62
C THR A 190 16.85 4.34 5.54
N PRO A 191 17.53 3.20 5.76
CA PRO A 191 18.49 2.64 4.82
C PRO A 191 17.76 2.01 3.63
N ALA A 192 16.89 2.76 2.93
CA ALA A 192 16.13 2.32 1.77
C ALA A 192 17.04 2.20 0.55
N TYR A 193 17.26 0.97 0.09
CA TYR A 193 18.11 0.69 -1.09
C TYR A 193 17.43 0.94 -2.44
N LYS A 194 16.08 1.01 -2.47
CA LYS A 194 15.32 1.18 -3.71
C LYS A 194 15.01 2.65 -4.00
N HIS A 195 13.95 3.18 -3.41
CA HIS A 195 13.56 4.58 -3.58
C HIS A 195 12.56 5.01 -2.51
N VAL A 196 12.51 6.33 -2.31
CA VAL A 196 11.57 7.02 -1.45
C VAL A 196 11.00 8.18 -2.24
N VAL A 197 9.69 8.38 -2.16
CA VAL A 197 9.00 9.56 -2.69
C VAL A 197 8.60 10.46 -1.51
N LEU A 198 9.06 11.71 -1.53
CA LEU A 198 8.72 12.73 -0.55
C LEU A 198 7.99 13.90 -1.23
N PRO A 199 7.19 14.69 -0.50
CA PRO A 199 6.62 15.91 -1.03
C PRO A 199 7.72 16.97 -1.22
N GLY A 200 7.67 17.70 -2.34
CA GLY A 200 8.60 18.79 -2.61
C GLY A 200 8.59 19.25 -4.06
N GLY A 201 9.17 20.42 -4.32
CA GLY A 201 9.32 21.00 -5.66
C GLY A 201 10.76 21.34 -6.03
N GLU A 202 11.72 21.06 -5.15
CA GLU A 202 13.12 21.43 -5.34
C GLU A 202 14.06 20.35 -4.81
N VAL A 203 15.23 20.22 -5.42
CA VAL A 203 16.28 19.31 -4.96
C VAL A 203 16.89 19.89 -3.67
N PRO A 204 17.02 19.12 -2.57
CA PRO A 204 17.57 19.62 -1.31
C PRO A 204 19.02 20.13 -1.40
N ALA A 205 19.34 21.21 -0.67
CA ALA A 205 20.62 21.95 -0.71
C ALA A 205 21.88 21.07 -0.64
N TYR A 206 21.81 19.96 0.09
CA TYR A 206 22.93 19.04 0.30
C TYR A 206 23.28 18.16 -0.91
N PHE A 207 22.45 18.12 -1.97
CA PHE A 207 22.86 17.55 -3.25
C PHE A 207 23.70 18.56 -4.02
N THR A 208 25.00 18.25 -4.15
CA THR A 208 26.03 19.13 -4.72
C THR A 208 25.97 19.22 -6.24
N PHE A 209 25.61 18.12 -6.91
CA PHE A 209 25.44 18.08 -8.35
C PHE A 209 23.95 18.20 -8.71
N ARG A 210 23.61 19.27 -9.43
CA ARG A 210 22.24 19.62 -9.82
C ARG A 210 22.20 19.90 -11.30
N SER A 211 21.19 19.38 -11.98
CA SER A 211 20.91 19.66 -13.38
C SER A 211 19.43 19.44 -13.63
N SER A 212 18.91 20.10 -14.68
CA SER A 212 17.56 19.90 -15.19
C SER A 212 17.62 19.17 -16.53
N GLY A 213 16.71 18.23 -16.76
CA GLY A 213 16.62 17.50 -18.03
C GLY A 213 16.46 15.99 -17.82
N LYS A 214 16.78 15.22 -18.86
CA LYS A 214 16.62 13.75 -18.87
C LYS A 214 17.85 13.00 -18.32
N SER A 215 18.97 13.68 -18.12
CA SER A 215 20.21 13.07 -17.63
C SER A 215 21.08 14.09 -16.88
N VAL A 216 21.94 13.55 -16.00
CA VAL A 216 22.96 14.31 -15.28
C VAL A 216 24.27 13.55 -15.43
N THR A 217 25.34 14.24 -15.83
CA THR A 217 26.68 13.66 -15.92
C THR A 217 27.57 14.32 -14.87
N VAL A 218 28.08 13.52 -13.95
CA VAL A 218 29.00 13.97 -12.90
C VAL A 218 30.40 13.47 -13.22
N LYS A 219 31.35 14.39 -13.38
CA LYS A 219 32.77 14.05 -13.50
C LYS A 219 33.39 13.97 -12.11
N LEU A 220 33.79 12.77 -11.71
CA LEU A 220 34.43 12.51 -10.42
C LEU A 220 35.94 12.53 -10.62
N ASN A 221 36.56 13.69 -10.37
CA ASN A 221 38.01 13.87 -10.50
C ASN A 221 38.75 13.48 -9.20
N GLU A 222 38.36 12.39 -8.55
CA GLU A 222 38.99 11.95 -7.31
C GLU A 222 40.27 11.14 -7.57
N LYS A 223 41.33 11.45 -6.81
CA LYS A 223 42.56 10.68 -6.77
C LYS A 223 42.82 10.25 -5.32
N PRO A 224 42.88 8.95 -5.02
CA PRO A 224 42.73 7.79 -5.92
C PRO A 224 41.28 7.59 -6.45
N PRO A 225 41.07 6.77 -7.49
CA PRO A 225 39.75 6.46 -8.01
C PRO A 225 38.83 5.89 -6.92
N LEU A 226 37.54 6.22 -7.02
CA LEU A 226 36.52 5.76 -6.08
C LEU A 226 36.41 4.23 -6.09
N PRO A 227 36.28 3.58 -4.92
CA PRO A 227 36.06 2.14 -4.82
C PRO A 227 34.80 1.70 -5.58
N THR A 228 34.79 0.45 -6.08
CA THR A 228 33.59 -0.15 -6.70
C THR A 228 32.41 -0.29 -5.73
N SER A 229 32.65 -0.22 -4.42
CA SER A 229 31.63 -0.22 -3.37
C SER A 229 31.00 1.15 -3.10
N THR A 230 31.39 2.20 -3.84
CA THR A 230 30.86 3.55 -3.67
C THR A 230 29.36 3.58 -3.92
N LYS A 231 28.60 4.05 -2.93
CA LYS A 231 27.15 4.23 -3.03
C LYS A 231 26.83 5.67 -3.43
N PHE A 232 25.93 5.83 -4.39
CA PHE A 232 25.41 7.13 -4.80
C PHE A 232 23.99 7.31 -4.30
N ARG A 233 23.63 8.54 -3.95
CA ARG A 233 22.23 8.95 -3.73
C ARG A 233 21.88 9.95 -4.82
N ALA A 234 20.75 9.72 -5.48
CA ALA A 234 20.17 10.66 -6.42
C ALA A 234 18.85 11.19 -5.85
N CYS A 235 18.55 12.45 -6.11
CA CYS A 235 17.24 13.04 -5.86
C CYS A 235 16.72 13.59 -7.19
N ILE A 236 15.50 13.17 -7.53
CA ILE A 236 14.82 13.57 -8.74
C ILE A 236 13.58 14.33 -8.32
N VAL A 237 13.45 15.54 -8.82
CA VAL A 237 12.22 16.33 -8.68
C VAL A 237 11.45 16.17 -9.98
N LEU A 238 10.24 15.63 -9.87
CA LEU A 238 9.32 15.53 -11.00
C LEU A 238 8.30 16.66 -10.93
N ALA A 239 8.33 17.55 -11.91
CA ALA A 239 7.18 18.41 -12.20
C ALA A 239 6.12 17.53 -12.88
N THR A 240 5.13 17.09 -12.12
CA THR A 240 3.99 16.35 -12.67
C THR A 240 2.83 17.32 -12.85
N GLU A 241 2.46 17.60 -14.10
CA GLU A 241 1.25 18.38 -14.42
C GLU A 241 -0.01 17.50 -14.52
N SER A 242 0.10 16.18 -14.36
CA SER A 242 -0.98 15.27 -14.76
C SER A 242 -2.01 14.99 -13.67
N GLN A 243 -3.24 15.41 -13.97
CA GLN A 243 -4.51 15.01 -13.35
C GLN A 243 -4.96 13.57 -13.69
N PHE A 244 -4.06 12.67 -14.12
CA PHE A 244 -4.45 11.32 -14.58
C PHE A 244 -3.54 10.23 -14.03
N GLY A 245 -4.16 9.13 -13.59
CA GLY A 245 -3.58 8.02 -12.83
C GLY A 245 -2.73 7.03 -13.63
N GLU A 246 -1.79 7.51 -14.44
CA GLU A 246 -0.73 6.64 -14.99
C GLU A 246 0.45 6.57 -14.02
N GLU A 247 0.90 5.35 -13.69
CA GLU A 247 2.14 5.10 -12.97
C GLU A 247 3.32 5.65 -13.78
N ILE A 248 3.94 6.74 -13.32
CA ILE A 248 5.19 7.23 -13.90
C ILE A 248 6.31 6.28 -13.49
N GLY A 249 6.75 5.43 -14.41
CA GLY A 249 7.95 4.62 -14.24
C GLY A 249 9.22 5.47 -14.36
N LEU A 250 10.02 5.54 -13.29
CA LEU A 250 11.36 6.12 -13.34
C LEU A 250 12.42 5.02 -13.41
N GLU A 251 13.06 4.87 -14.56
CA GLU A 251 14.29 4.06 -14.68
C GLU A 251 15.50 4.95 -14.47
N CYS A 252 16.24 4.71 -13.39
CA CYS A 252 17.52 5.37 -13.13
C CYS A 252 18.66 4.42 -13.49
N ARG A 253 19.49 4.79 -14.46
CA ARG A 253 20.69 4.04 -14.82
C ARG A 253 21.93 4.83 -14.44
N ILE A 254 22.80 4.23 -13.63
CA ILE A 254 24.13 4.77 -13.33
C ILE A 254 25.13 4.00 -14.19
N THR A 255 25.90 4.71 -15.00
CA THR A 255 26.99 4.15 -15.79
C THR A 255 28.28 4.87 -15.40
N SER A 256 29.31 4.12 -15.03
CA SER A 256 30.67 4.65 -14.92
C SER A 256 31.42 4.42 -16.23
N GLN A 257 32.22 5.39 -16.64
CA GLN A 257 33.26 5.21 -17.66
C GLN A 257 34.60 5.38 -16.93
N GLY A 258 35.39 4.32 -16.87
CA GLY A 258 36.80 4.40 -16.47
C GLY A 258 37.66 4.69 -17.69
N GLU A 259 38.75 5.44 -17.50
CA GLU A 259 39.92 5.24 -18.37
C GLU A 259 40.61 3.97 -17.87
N ASP A 260 40.83 3.01 -18.78
CA ASP A 260 41.49 1.71 -18.51
C ASP A 260 42.91 1.86 -17.94
#